data_AF-A0A662T104-F1
#
_entry.id   AF-A0A662T104-F1
#
_cell.length_a   1.000
_cell.length_b   1.000
_cell.length_c   1.000
_cell.angle_alpha   90.00
_cell.angle_beta   90.00
_cell.angle_gamma   90.00
#
_symmetry.space_group_name_H-M   'P 1'
#
loop_
_entity.id
_entity.type
_entity.pdbx_description
1 polymer ?
#
loop_
_entity_poly.entity_id
_entity_poly.type
_entity_poly.pdbx_seq_one_letter_code
_entity_poly.pdbx_strand_id
1 'polypeptide(L)'
;MLRLRAAVLALLVFSSISRVETACEPAEIWVEVHDVSPVYGAEALRRLSSVLLGYSGEIRVFLMVVPCHYSSRPISESPELIEEIRRLLSLGFEMCLHGYTHRGFEFAASYGRALELAEAGLRELAEAGLPRPRGFCPPRWRLSLDAAKALSKLFTRIHCRLYVIEGRR
;
A
#
# COMPACT_ATOMS: atom_id res chain seq x y z
N MET A 1 -82.81 -0.32 -4.91
CA MET A 1 -81.45 -0.52 -5.45
C MET A 1 -80.64 0.75 -5.23
N LEU A 2 -79.74 0.74 -4.25
CA LEU A 2 -78.95 1.90 -3.82
C LEU A 2 -77.55 1.81 -4.48
N ARG A 3 -77.18 2.76 -5.33
CA ARG A 3 -75.86 2.81 -6.00
C ARG A 3 -74.84 3.48 -5.08
N LEU A 4 -73.95 2.69 -4.46
CA LEU A 4 -72.74 3.24 -3.84
C LEU A 4 -71.79 3.72 -4.93
N ARG A 5 -71.48 5.02 -4.94
CA ARG A 5 -70.33 5.57 -5.69
C ARG A 5 -69.16 5.63 -4.71
N ALA A 6 -68.19 4.74 -4.85
CA ALA A 6 -66.92 4.85 -4.14
C ALA A 6 -66.11 5.96 -4.81
N ALA A 7 -65.82 7.04 -4.08
CA ALA A 7 -64.82 8.02 -4.47
C ALA A 7 -63.48 7.55 -3.90
N VAL A 8 -62.54 7.17 -4.77
CA VAL A 8 -61.15 6.92 -4.37
C VAL A 8 -60.44 8.27 -4.35
N LEU A 9 -60.18 8.79 -3.16
CA LEU A 9 -59.32 9.95 -2.98
C LEU A 9 -57.86 9.48 -3.10
N ALA A 10 -57.28 9.60 -4.29
CA ALA A 10 -55.85 9.36 -4.49
C ALA A 10 -55.07 10.58 -3.95
N LEU A 11 -54.59 10.47 -2.72
CA LEU A 11 -53.70 11.47 -2.14
C LEU A 11 -52.28 11.28 -2.73
N LEU A 12 -51.97 11.97 -3.82
CA LEU A 12 -50.62 12.02 -4.36
C LEU A 12 -49.80 13.03 -3.55
N VAL A 13 -49.12 12.55 -2.52
CA VAL A 13 -48.14 13.35 -1.78
C VAL A 13 -46.88 13.45 -2.63
N PHE A 14 -46.74 14.56 -3.37
CA PHE A 14 -45.44 14.97 -3.90
C PHE A 14 -44.59 15.47 -2.73
N SER A 15 -43.99 14.55 -1.96
CA SER A 15 -42.81 14.91 -1.19
C SER A 15 -41.74 15.24 -2.21
N SER A 16 -41.32 16.50 -2.26
CA SER A 16 -40.13 16.95 -2.96
C SER A 16 -39.02 15.91 -2.83
N ILE A 17 -38.72 15.20 -3.92
CA ILE A 17 -37.52 14.40 -4.02
C ILE A 17 -36.39 15.42 -4.10
N SER A 18 -35.91 15.87 -2.95
CA SER A 18 -34.61 16.50 -2.86
C SER A 18 -33.64 15.40 -3.24
N ARG A 19 -33.04 15.51 -4.42
CA ARG A 19 -31.88 14.69 -4.78
C ARG A 19 -30.82 15.03 -3.75
N VAL A 20 -30.66 14.19 -2.74
CA VAL A 20 -29.49 14.24 -1.88
C VAL A 20 -28.36 13.76 -2.77
N GLU A 21 -27.74 14.69 -3.50
CA GLU A 21 -26.38 14.49 -3.97
C GLU A 21 -25.55 14.41 -2.70
N THR A 22 -25.42 13.21 -2.16
CA THR A 22 -24.27 12.91 -1.34
C THR A 22 -23.11 13.08 -2.31
N ALA A 23 -22.46 14.24 -2.25
CA ALA A 23 -21.07 14.36 -2.66
C ALA A 23 -20.31 13.39 -1.75
N CYS A 24 -20.39 12.10 -2.08
CA CYS A 24 -19.49 11.11 -1.54
C CYS A 24 -18.18 11.54 -2.18
N GLU A 25 -17.32 12.19 -1.40
CA GLU A 25 -15.94 12.43 -1.82
C GLU A 25 -15.44 11.15 -2.47
N PRO A 26 -14.89 11.22 -3.71
CA PRO A 26 -14.49 10.02 -4.41
C PRO A 26 -13.58 9.20 -3.50
N ALA A 27 -13.88 7.90 -3.40
CA ALA A 27 -13.12 7.01 -2.53
C ALA A 27 -11.63 7.05 -2.92
N GLU A 28 -10.76 7.34 -1.95
CA GLU A 28 -9.32 7.34 -2.18
C GLU A 28 -8.86 5.90 -2.52
N ILE A 29 -8.30 5.69 -3.71
CA ILE A 29 -7.85 4.38 -4.15
C ILE A 29 -6.36 4.21 -3.84
N TRP A 30 -6.06 3.23 -3.00
CA TRP A 30 -4.69 2.85 -2.66
C TRP A 30 -4.33 1.54 -3.37
N VAL A 31 -3.18 1.52 -4.03
CA VAL A 31 -2.65 0.36 -4.75
C VAL A 31 -1.35 -0.07 -4.09
N GLU A 32 -1.30 -1.30 -3.60
CA GLU A 32 -0.07 -1.89 -3.06
C GLU A 32 0.54 -2.83 -4.10
N VAL A 33 1.76 -2.52 -4.55
CA VAL A 33 2.54 -3.39 -5.43
C VAL A 33 3.48 -4.21 -4.55
N HIS A 34 3.12 -5.48 -4.36
CA HIS A 34 3.85 -6.39 -3.47
C HIS A 34 5.10 -6.99 -4.13
N ASP A 35 6.07 -7.36 -3.31
CA ASP A 35 7.29 -8.11 -3.66
C ASP A 35 8.19 -7.46 -4.73
N VAL A 36 8.24 -6.12 -4.79
CA VAL A 36 9.15 -5.40 -5.70
C VAL A 36 10.60 -5.73 -5.34
N SER A 37 11.28 -6.50 -6.20
CA SER A 37 12.60 -7.05 -5.86
C SER A 37 13.41 -7.48 -7.10
N PRO A 38 14.74 -7.61 -6.97
CA PRO A 38 15.61 -8.07 -8.05
C PRO A 38 15.21 -9.40 -8.70
N VAL A 39 14.54 -10.29 -7.96
CA VAL A 39 14.11 -11.61 -8.43
C VAL A 39 13.15 -11.51 -9.62
N TYR A 40 12.31 -10.46 -9.68
CA TYR A 40 11.38 -10.26 -10.79
C TYR A 40 11.89 -9.28 -11.85
N GLY A 41 12.96 -8.54 -11.54
CA GLY A 41 13.58 -7.56 -12.43
C GLY A 41 12.76 -6.30 -12.67
N ALA A 42 13.37 -5.33 -13.36
CA ALA A 42 12.78 -4.02 -13.65
C ALA A 42 11.63 -4.11 -14.67
N GLU A 43 11.65 -5.08 -15.58
CA GLU A 43 10.66 -5.15 -16.66
C GLU A 43 9.25 -5.48 -16.15
N ALA A 44 9.13 -6.36 -15.15
CA ALA A 44 7.85 -6.63 -14.50
C ALA A 44 7.25 -5.34 -13.89
N LEU A 45 8.10 -4.55 -13.21
CA LEU A 45 7.70 -3.27 -12.62
C LEU A 45 7.32 -2.24 -13.68
N ARG A 46 8.06 -2.14 -14.80
CA ARG A 46 7.74 -1.26 -15.93
C ARG A 46 6.39 -1.60 -16.57
N ARG A 47 6.10 -2.89 -16.78
CA ARG A 47 4.82 -3.33 -17.33
C ARG A 47 3.66 -2.98 -16.42
N LEU A 48 3.82 -3.21 -15.11
CA LEU A 48 2.80 -2.88 -14.13
C LEU A 48 2.60 -1.35 -14.01
N SER A 49 3.69 -0.59 -13.92
CA SER A 49 3.61 0.86 -13.78
C SER A 49 3.01 1.55 -15.00
N SER A 50 3.23 1.02 -16.21
CA SER A 50 2.58 1.49 -17.45
C SER A 50 1.05 1.40 -17.36
N VAL A 51 0.50 0.31 -16.80
CA VAL A 51 -0.94 0.15 -16.61
C VAL A 51 -1.45 1.16 -15.57
N LEU A 52 -0.75 1.31 -14.44
CA LEU A 52 -1.16 2.23 -13.38
C LEU A 52 -1.12 3.70 -13.82
N LEU A 53 -0.09 4.09 -14.56
CA LEU A 53 0.05 5.45 -15.10
C LEU A 53 -0.97 5.76 -16.20
N GLY A 54 -1.55 4.74 -16.85
CA GLY A 54 -2.63 4.90 -17.82
C GLY A 54 -4.02 5.11 -17.19
N TYR A 55 -4.15 4.96 -15.87
CA TYR A 55 -5.40 5.21 -15.17
C TYR A 55 -5.66 6.72 -15.05
N SER A 56 -6.86 7.16 -15.45
CA SER A 56 -7.21 8.59 -15.51
C SER A 56 -7.70 9.18 -14.18
N GLY A 57 -7.93 8.35 -13.16
CA GLY A 57 -8.33 8.80 -11.82
C GLY A 57 -7.14 8.97 -10.87
N GLU A 58 -7.41 9.53 -9.69
CA GLU A 58 -6.41 9.68 -8.64
C GLU A 58 -6.19 8.36 -7.91
N ILE A 59 -4.94 7.88 -7.90
CA ILE A 59 -4.51 6.70 -7.14
C ILE A 59 -3.24 7.02 -6.37
N ARG A 60 -3.10 6.38 -5.21
CA ARG A 60 -1.84 6.37 -4.46
C ARG A 60 -1.23 4.99 -4.54
N VAL A 61 0.02 4.91 -4.99
CA VAL A 61 0.69 3.64 -5.22
C VAL A 61 1.84 3.46 -4.25
N PHE A 62 1.88 2.31 -3.59
CA PHE A 62 2.91 1.93 -2.63
C PHE A 62 3.71 0.75 -3.19
N LEU A 63 5.01 0.96 -3.41
CA LEU A 63 5.97 -0.07 -3.81
C LEU A 63 6.51 -0.76 -2.56
N MET A 64 6.12 -2.02 -2.35
CA MET A 64 6.57 -2.85 -1.23
C MET A 64 7.89 -3.52 -1.63
N VAL A 65 9.01 -2.88 -1.32
CA VAL A 65 10.34 -3.28 -1.81
C VAL A 65 10.99 -4.28 -0.86
N VAL A 66 11.46 -5.41 -1.41
CA VAL A 66 12.27 -6.42 -0.72
C VAL A 66 13.74 -6.27 -1.16
N PRO A 67 14.63 -5.70 -0.32
CA PRO A 67 15.97 -5.32 -0.75
C PRO A 67 16.89 -6.50 -1.11
N CYS A 68 16.74 -7.67 -0.47
CA CYS A 68 17.57 -8.84 -0.75
C CYS A 68 16.73 -10.13 -0.70
N HIS A 69 15.75 -10.23 -1.62
CA HIS A 69 14.75 -11.29 -1.64
C HIS A 69 15.39 -12.69 -1.67
N TYR A 70 14.99 -13.55 -0.73
CA TYR A 70 15.57 -14.87 -0.50
C TYR A 70 17.10 -14.89 -0.36
N SER A 71 17.73 -13.79 0.06
CA SER A 71 19.19 -13.68 0.17
C SER A 71 19.94 -14.07 -1.12
N SER A 72 19.29 -13.94 -2.29
CA SER A 72 19.84 -14.38 -3.56
C SER A 72 20.58 -13.26 -4.27
N ARG A 73 19.93 -12.10 -4.41
CA ARG A 73 20.47 -10.92 -5.09
C ARG A 73 20.07 -9.63 -4.38
N PRO A 74 21.04 -8.85 -3.86
CA PRO A 74 20.78 -7.55 -3.26
C PRO A 74 20.36 -6.53 -4.34
N ILE A 75 19.52 -5.56 -3.96
CA ILE A 75 19.00 -4.55 -4.88
C ILE A 75 20.10 -3.59 -5.36
N SER A 76 21.13 -3.37 -4.55
CA SER A 76 22.33 -2.61 -4.94
C SER A 76 23.02 -3.14 -6.20
N GLU A 77 22.85 -4.44 -6.51
CA GLU A 77 23.37 -5.09 -7.72
C GLU A 77 22.38 -5.08 -8.90
N SER A 78 21.31 -4.27 -8.84
CA SER A 78 20.23 -4.24 -9.84
C SER A 78 19.97 -2.80 -10.34
N PRO A 79 20.90 -2.21 -11.12
CA PRO A 79 20.84 -0.80 -11.51
C PRO A 79 19.56 -0.45 -12.28
N GLU A 80 19.04 -1.34 -13.12
CA GLU A 80 17.83 -1.11 -13.90
C GLU A 80 16.58 -1.04 -13.02
N LEU A 81 16.55 -1.82 -11.93
CA LEU A 81 15.45 -1.79 -10.96
C LEU A 81 15.53 -0.53 -10.10
N ILE A 82 16.74 -0.15 -9.67
CA ILE A 82 16.97 1.10 -8.94
C ILE A 82 16.50 2.30 -9.76
N GLU A 83 16.87 2.36 -11.05
CA GLU A 83 16.46 3.43 -11.95
C GLU A 83 14.93 3.50 -12.10
N GLU A 84 14.28 2.35 -12.30
CA GLU A 84 12.82 2.31 -12.42
C GLU A 84 12.13 2.74 -11.11
N ILE A 85 12.61 2.30 -9.94
CA ILE A 85 12.07 2.75 -8.65
C ILE A 85 12.24 4.26 -8.52
N ARG A 86 13.42 4.83 -8.82
CA ARG A 86 13.64 6.28 -8.77
C ARG A 86 12.69 7.05 -9.69
N ARG A 87 12.48 6.55 -10.90
CA ARG A 87 11.52 7.12 -11.86
C ARG A 87 10.09 7.10 -11.32
N LEU A 88 9.66 6.00 -10.69
CA LEU A 88 8.32 5.91 -10.11
C LEU A 88 8.15 6.83 -8.90
N LEU A 89 9.17 6.95 -8.06
CA LEU A 89 9.17 7.89 -6.94
C LEU A 89 9.05 9.34 -7.41
N SER A 90 9.71 9.73 -8.51
CA SER A 90 9.57 11.09 -9.07
C SER A 90 8.19 11.35 -9.67
N LEU A 91 7.44 10.30 -10.00
CA LEU A 91 6.05 10.35 -10.46
C LEU A 91 5.03 10.29 -9.31
N GLY A 92 5.47 10.31 -8.05
CA GLY A 92 4.60 10.35 -6.88
C GLY A 92 4.25 8.98 -6.28
N PHE A 93 4.84 7.89 -6.76
CA PHE A 93 4.73 6.60 -6.09
C PHE A 93 5.46 6.69 -4.74
N GLU A 94 4.96 5.98 -3.73
CA GLU A 94 5.60 5.89 -2.43
C GLU A 94 6.30 4.54 -2.27
N MET A 95 7.45 4.52 -1.58
CA MET A 95 8.16 3.27 -1.27
C MET A 95 7.96 2.89 0.19
N CYS A 96 7.73 1.59 0.40
CA CYS A 96 7.64 0.93 1.69
C CYS A 96 8.67 -0.20 1.75
N LEU A 97 9.28 -0.42 2.93
CA LEU A 97 10.11 -1.61 3.14
C LEU A 97 9.19 -2.83 3.32
N HIS A 98 9.45 -3.92 2.59
CA HIS A 98 8.67 -5.16 2.64
C HIS A 98 9.45 -6.33 3.27
N GLY A 99 10.07 -6.05 4.42
CA GLY A 99 11.07 -6.92 5.01
C GLY A 99 12.43 -6.86 4.31
N TYR A 100 13.38 -7.65 4.80
CA TYR A 100 14.73 -7.67 4.23
C TYR A 100 14.87 -8.77 3.19
N THR A 101 14.51 -9.99 3.57
CA THR A 101 14.67 -11.17 2.71
C THR A 101 13.35 -11.79 2.26
N HIS A 102 12.23 -11.41 2.88
CA HIS A 102 10.91 -12.00 2.61
C HIS A 102 10.87 -13.53 2.81
N ARG A 103 11.74 -14.07 3.68
CA ARG A 103 11.78 -15.50 4.03
C ARG A 103 10.84 -15.81 5.20
N GLY A 104 9.94 -16.78 5.00
CA GLY A 104 9.07 -17.30 6.05
C GLY A 104 8.19 -16.22 6.69
N PHE A 105 8.19 -16.15 8.01
CA PHE A 105 7.52 -15.09 8.79
C PHE A 105 8.57 -14.21 9.50
N GLU A 106 9.46 -13.59 8.71
CA GLU A 106 10.62 -12.81 9.16
C GLU A 106 10.32 -11.83 10.32
N PHE A 107 9.10 -11.27 10.40
CA PHE A 107 8.68 -10.31 11.43
C PHE A 107 7.70 -10.88 12.48
N ALA A 108 7.53 -12.21 12.54
CA ALA A 108 7.06 -12.91 13.75
C ALA A 108 8.21 -13.01 14.77
N ALA A 109 8.81 -11.87 15.12
CA ALA A 109 10.10 -11.77 15.80
C ALA A 109 10.00 -10.99 17.12
N SER A 110 11.07 -11.03 17.92
CA SER A 110 11.23 -10.15 19.08
C SER A 110 11.53 -8.71 18.64
N TYR A 111 11.39 -7.76 19.57
CA TYR A 111 11.66 -6.34 19.33
C TYR A 111 13.06 -6.09 18.71
N GLY A 112 14.11 -6.63 19.35
CA GLY A 112 15.49 -6.44 18.89
C GLY A 112 15.75 -7.05 17.52
N ARG A 113 15.22 -8.26 17.27
CA ARG A 113 15.37 -8.93 15.97
C ARG A 113 14.64 -8.18 14.86
N ALA A 114 13.46 -7.63 15.14
CA ALA A 114 12.72 -6.83 14.17
C ALA A 114 13.48 -5.55 13.77
N LEU A 115 14.13 -4.87 14.72
CA LEU A 115 14.99 -3.71 14.42
C LEU A 115 16.18 -4.11 13.56
N GLU A 116 16.90 -5.17 13.93
CA GLU A 116 18.07 -5.66 13.18
C GLU A 116 17.72 -5.96 11.72
N LEU A 117 16.60 -6.66 11.50
CA LEU A 117 16.10 -6.99 10.16
C LEU A 117 15.68 -5.75 9.36
N ALA A 118 14.94 -4.84 9.99
CA ALA A 118 14.52 -3.61 9.34
C ALA A 118 15.73 -2.74 8.96
N GLU A 119 16.70 -2.60 9.86
CA GLU A 119 17.94 -1.85 9.62
C GLU A 119 18.79 -2.48 8.52
N ALA A 120 18.85 -3.82 8.43
CA ALA A 120 19.53 -4.50 7.32
C ALA A 120 18.90 -4.12 5.97
N GLY A 121 17.57 -4.18 5.86
CA GLY A 121 16.87 -3.76 4.64
C GLY A 121 17.05 -2.26 4.34
N LEU A 122 17.04 -1.41 5.36
CA LEU A 122 17.26 0.03 5.20
C LEU A 122 18.69 0.36 4.75
N ARG A 123 19.71 -0.37 5.25
CA ARG A 123 21.10 -0.22 4.79
C ARG A 123 21.24 -0.61 3.33
N GLU A 124 20.66 -1.74 2.93
CA GLU A 124 20.68 -2.20 1.55
C GLU A 124 20.02 -1.19 0.58
N LEU A 125 18.89 -0.57 0.96
CA LEU A 125 18.29 0.51 0.17
C LEU A 125 19.18 1.75 0.10
N ALA A 126 19.85 2.10 1.20
CA ALA A 126 20.76 3.24 1.25
C ALA A 126 22.00 3.01 0.36
N GLU A 127 22.56 1.79 0.35
CA GLU A 127 23.67 1.40 -0.52
C GLU A 127 23.28 1.45 -2.00
N ALA A 128 22.04 1.10 -2.32
CA ALA A 128 21.46 1.30 -3.66
C ALA A 128 21.18 2.79 -4.00
N GLY A 129 21.39 3.71 -3.06
CA GLY A 129 21.10 5.13 -3.19
C GLY A 129 19.61 5.44 -3.35
N LEU A 130 18.74 4.60 -2.78
CA LEU A 130 17.30 4.85 -2.71
C LEU A 130 16.98 5.63 -1.43
N PRO A 131 15.96 6.51 -1.45
CA PRO A 131 15.60 7.29 -0.27
C PRO A 131 15.04 6.38 0.82
N ARG A 132 15.12 6.83 2.09
CA ARG A 132 14.55 6.08 3.20
C ARG A 132 13.02 5.97 3.05
N PRO A 133 12.43 4.76 3.02
CA PRO A 133 10.98 4.59 2.96
C PRO A 133 10.31 5.10 4.24
N ARG A 134 9.11 5.69 4.10
CA ARG A 134 8.29 6.14 5.23
C ARG A 134 7.39 5.03 5.77
N GLY A 135 7.04 4.07 4.91
CA GLY A 135 6.18 2.95 5.23
C GLY A 135 6.90 1.62 5.36
N PHE A 136 6.23 0.67 6.00
CA PHE A 136 6.63 -0.72 6.11
C PHE A 136 5.43 -1.63 5.89
N CYS A 137 5.61 -2.77 5.23
CA CYS A 137 4.64 -3.85 5.16
C CYS A 137 5.33 -5.16 5.57
N PRO A 138 4.83 -5.94 6.54
CA PRO A 138 5.46 -7.19 6.91
C PRO A 138 5.26 -8.23 5.80
N PRO A 139 6.29 -9.03 5.45
CA PRO A 139 6.15 -10.23 4.63
C PRO A 139 4.95 -11.07 5.05
N ARG A 140 4.12 -11.47 4.08
CA ARG A 140 2.91 -12.29 4.30
C ARG A 140 1.93 -11.71 5.32
N TRP A 141 1.99 -10.39 5.53
CA TRP A 141 1.24 -9.64 6.55
C TRP A 141 1.38 -10.21 7.98
N ARG A 142 2.46 -10.94 8.28
CA ARG A 142 2.68 -11.58 9.58
C ARG A 142 3.62 -10.74 10.42
N LEU A 143 3.08 -10.16 11.50
CA LEU A 143 3.79 -9.25 12.40
C LEU A 143 3.47 -9.59 13.85
N SER A 144 4.49 -9.73 14.70
CA SER A 144 4.29 -9.85 16.15
C SER A 144 4.03 -8.47 16.77
N LEU A 145 3.47 -8.43 17.99
CA LEU A 145 3.27 -7.18 18.72
C LEU A 145 4.60 -6.47 19.03
N ASP A 146 5.65 -7.22 19.37
CA ASP A 146 6.96 -6.64 19.68
C ASP A 146 7.65 -6.09 18.43
N ALA A 147 7.50 -6.77 17.28
CA ALA A 147 7.95 -6.27 16.01
C ALA A 147 7.17 -5.01 15.60
N ALA A 148 5.85 -4.96 15.80
CA ALA A 148 5.05 -3.76 15.54
C ALA A 148 5.57 -2.55 16.36
N LYS A 149 5.80 -2.73 17.67
CA LYS A 149 6.36 -1.69 18.55
C LYS A 149 7.72 -1.19 18.07
N ALA A 150 8.60 -2.12 17.67
CA ALA A 150 9.92 -1.79 17.12
C ALA A 150 9.81 -0.96 15.84
N LEU A 151 9.02 -1.43 14.88
CA LEU A 151 8.89 -0.80 13.58
C LEU A 151 8.21 0.57 13.63
N SER A 152 7.31 0.81 14.59
CA SER A 152 6.73 2.14 14.82
C SER A 152 7.77 3.21 15.22
N LYS A 153 8.99 2.82 15.62
CA LYS A 153 10.11 3.77 15.82
C LYS A 153 10.79 4.16 14.51
N LEU A 154 10.68 3.34 13.47
CA LEU A 154 11.41 3.48 12.22
C LEU A 154 10.53 4.03 11.08
N PHE A 155 9.24 3.74 11.12
CA PHE A 155 8.28 4.01 10.05
C PHE A 155 7.07 4.79 10.58
N THR A 156 6.55 5.73 9.78
CA THR A 156 5.31 6.44 10.11
C THR A 156 4.07 5.69 9.69
N ARG A 157 4.22 4.70 8.80
CA ARG A 157 3.11 3.90 8.29
C ARG A 157 3.48 2.44 8.33
N ILE A 158 2.62 1.59 8.90
CA ILE A 158 2.75 0.14 8.82
C ILE A 158 1.49 -0.41 8.17
N HIS A 159 1.64 -0.97 6.98
CA HIS A 159 0.56 -1.62 6.23
C HIS A 159 0.37 -3.03 6.78
N CYS A 160 -0.81 -3.30 7.35
CA CYS A 160 -1.23 -4.63 7.77
C CYS A 160 -2.36 -5.12 6.84
N ARG A 161 -2.68 -6.41 6.88
CA ARG A 161 -3.62 -7.05 5.94
C ARG A 161 -4.97 -6.33 5.77
N LEU A 162 -5.50 -5.75 6.85
CA LEU A 162 -6.85 -5.17 6.89
C LEU A 162 -6.86 -3.71 7.38
N TYR A 163 -5.71 -3.16 7.75
CA TYR A 163 -5.63 -1.83 8.35
C TYR A 163 -4.22 -1.29 8.22
N VAL A 164 -4.08 0.01 8.42
CA VAL A 164 -2.80 0.72 8.40
C VAL A 164 -2.59 1.36 9.76
N ILE A 165 -1.42 1.16 10.34
CA ILE A 165 -1.00 1.86 11.56
C ILE A 165 -0.27 3.13 11.13
N GLU A 166 -0.82 4.29 11.44
CA GLU A 166 -0.16 5.58 11.22
C GLU A 166 0.39 6.13 12.55
N GLY A 167 1.68 6.41 12.57
CA GLY A 167 2.34 7.11 13.67
C GLY A 167 2.24 8.62 13.49
N ARG A 168 1.93 9.35 14.58
CA ARG A 168 2.07 10.81 14.61
C ARG A 168 3.57 11.15 14.65
N ARG A 169 4.04 11.99 13.74
CA ARG A 169 5.28 12.76 13.93
C ARG A 169 4.91 14.21 14.21
#